data_AF-A0A832Z7P0-F1
#
_entry.id   AF-A0A832Z7P0-F1
#
_cell.length_a   1.000
_cell.length_b   1.000
_cell.length_c   1.000
_cell.angle_alpha   90.00
_cell.angle_beta   90.00
_cell.angle_gamma   90.00
#
_symmetry.space_group_name_H-M   'P 1'
#
loop_
_entity.id
_entity.type
_entity.pdbx_description
1 polymer ?
#
loop_
_entity_poly.entity_id
_entity_poly.type
_entity_poly.pdbx_seq_one_letter_code
_entity_poly.pdbx_strand_id
1 'polypeptide(L)'
;MTLPEHILAQVEDFAAKKKLTASEKKKLIERVKKWLEEAKIEYWEAVGLVAAESMSEPATQATLRTFHFAGAAEVSVTSGVDRMLEIADALRKIKTPSMKIYLKEPYKSDEGKAREFAISLQETVLSDIAKISEDYFAKEIYIEFDEKELENRGLTKEEVIKKIEAKARKKGTDAGDVFVLSWRGEEIPLAKLRKLRIALEKLQVSGVKGIRFALVGKEGDEFVINTSGTNLRAVLKLKEVDHTRTYSNDIHEVAAALGIEAARYMIIEELKKAYGDMDVDLRHFSLLADLLTYEGYYEAVGRTGIAGKKGSVFARAAFEETGKHLTEAALWGEEEHLKGVVENLIVGLPVKVGTGMVKLVMKLGD
;
A
#
# COMPACT_ATOMS: atom_id res chain seq x y z
N MET A 1 28.42 24.83 -12.97
CA MET A 1 27.18 24.09 -12.64
C MET A 1 25.98 24.97 -12.94
N THR A 2 25.06 24.52 -13.78
CA THR A 2 23.78 25.18 -14.04
C THR A 2 22.85 24.92 -12.87
N LEU A 3 22.16 25.95 -12.37
CA LEU A 3 21.15 25.78 -11.32
C LEU A 3 19.96 25.00 -11.90
N PRO A 4 19.29 24.14 -11.12
CA PRO A 4 18.03 23.54 -11.53
C PRO A 4 17.01 24.60 -11.92
N GLU A 5 16.21 24.33 -12.96
CA GLU A 5 15.22 25.28 -13.50
C GLU A 5 14.22 25.75 -12.44
N HIS A 6 13.81 24.86 -11.52
CA HIS A 6 12.90 25.23 -10.43
C HIS A 6 13.50 26.25 -9.45
N ILE A 7 14.79 26.12 -9.12
CA ILE A 7 15.49 27.07 -8.23
C ILE A 7 15.66 28.40 -8.96
N LEU A 8 15.98 28.37 -10.26
CA LEU A 8 16.06 29.58 -11.07
C LEU A 8 14.72 30.31 -11.07
N ALA A 9 13.61 29.63 -11.36
CA ALA A 9 12.28 30.23 -11.34
C ALA A 9 11.96 30.87 -9.98
N GLN A 10 12.26 30.21 -8.86
CA GLN A 10 12.06 30.78 -7.52
C GLN A 10 12.92 32.03 -7.27
N VAL A 11 14.17 32.03 -7.74
CA VAL A 11 15.06 33.19 -7.64
C VAL A 11 14.54 34.35 -8.50
N GLU A 12 13.98 34.07 -9.68
CA GLU A 12 13.38 35.08 -10.54
C GLU A 12 12.11 35.68 -9.94
N ASP A 13 11.22 34.86 -9.38
CA ASP A 13 10.02 35.29 -8.67
C ASP A 13 10.37 36.16 -7.46
N PHE A 14 11.39 35.77 -6.69
CA PHE A 14 11.86 36.55 -5.54
C PHE A 14 12.47 37.89 -5.98
N ALA A 15 13.26 37.89 -7.05
CA ALA A 15 13.85 39.09 -7.61
C ALA A 15 12.80 40.06 -8.14
N ALA A 16 11.74 39.54 -8.78
CA ALA A 16 10.61 40.33 -9.24
C ALA A 16 9.83 40.94 -8.05
N LYS A 17 9.54 40.15 -7.01
CA LYS A 17 8.83 40.62 -5.80
C LYS A 17 9.58 41.72 -5.05
N LYS A 18 10.91 41.62 -4.98
CA LYS A 18 11.76 42.60 -4.27
C LYS A 18 12.30 43.72 -5.17
N LYS A 19 11.97 43.73 -6.46
CA LYS A 19 12.43 44.72 -7.46
C LYS A 19 13.96 44.88 -7.45
N LEU A 20 14.69 43.77 -7.40
CA LEU A 20 16.15 43.77 -7.37
C LEU A 20 16.73 44.32 -8.68
N THR A 21 17.82 45.07 -8.59
CA THR A 21 18.59 45.50 -9.75
C THR A 21 19.30 44.31 -10.43
N ALA A 22 19.68 44.46 -11.71
CA ALA A 22 20.38 43.40 -12.44
C ALA A 22 21.69 42.95 -11.76
N SER A 23 22.38 43.87 -11.10
CA SER A 23 23.61 43.59 -10.34
C SER A 23 23.32 42.75 -9.08
N GLU A 24 22.27 43.09 -8.34
CA GLU A 24 21.85 42.35 -7.14
C GLU A 24 21.30 40.96 -7.49
N LYS A 25 20.54 40.83 -8.59
CA LYS A 25 20.09 39.53 -9.10
C LYS A 25 21.27 38.62 -9.41
N LYS A 26 22.33 39.14 -10.04
CA LYS A 26 23.54 38.37 -10.33
C LYS A 26 24.25 37.89 -9.05
N LYS A 27 24.41 38.78 -8.06
CA LYS A 27 24.98 38.43 -6.75
C LYS A 27 24.16 37.39 -6.01
N LEU A 28 22.83 37.48 -6.07
CA LEU A 28 21.93 36.51 -5.47
C LEU A 28 22.11 35.12 -6.11
N ILE A 29 22.16 35.06 -7.44
CA ILE A 29 22.38 33.81 -8.18
C ILE A 29 23.74 33.20 -7.82
N GLU A 30 24.81 34.00 -7.73
CA GLU A 30 26.13 33.52 -7.30
C GLU A 30 26.11 32.98 -5.88
N ARG A 31 25.42 33.65 -4.96
CA ARG A 31 25.28 33.19 -3.57
C ARG A 31 24.49 31.88 -3.47
N VAL A 32 23.38 31.76 -4.21
CA VAL A 32 22.59 30.52 -4.27
C VAL A 32 23.40 29.37 -4.84
N LYS A 33 24.21 29.62 -5.89
CA LYS A 33 25.13 28.60 -6.42
C LYS A 33 26.13 28.14 -5.38
N LYS A 34 26.72 29.08 -4.63
CA LYS A 34 27.67 28.76 -3.56
C LYS A 34 27.02 27.91 -2.48
N TRP A 35 25.84 28.31 -2.00
CA TRP A 35 25.08 27.55 -1.01
C TRP A 35 24.69 26.15 -1.50
N LEU A 36 24.29 26.02 -2.76
CA LEU A 36 23.96 24.70 -3.32
C LEU A 36 25.19 23.78 -3.37
N GLU A 37 26.38 24.33 -3.66
CA GLU A 37 27.62 23.57 -3.65
C GLU A 37 28.02 23.15 -2.24
N GLU A 38 27.90 24.06 -1.26
CA GLU A 38 28.16 23.81 0.16
C GLU A 38 27.14 22.84 0.79
N ALA A 39 25.92 22.75 0.24
CA ALA A 39 24.84 21.90 0.76
C ALA A 39 24.84 20.47 0.16
N LYS A 40 25.78 20.13 -0.72
CA LYS A 40 25.89 18.76 -1.23
C LYS A 40 26.32 17.83 -0.12
N ILE A 41 25.82 16.60 -0.16
CA ILE A 41 26.29 15.55 0.74
C ILE A 41 27.76 15.22 0.46
N GLU A 42 28.52 14.99 1.52
CA GLU A 42 29.90 14.54 1.39
C GLU A 42 29.94 13.12 0.82
N TYR A 43 30.97 12.85 0.01
CA TYR A 43 31.14 11.52 -0.57
C TYR A 43 31.39 10.47 0.52
N TRP A 44 30.92 9.25 0.26
CA TRP A 44 31.10 8.08 1.14
C TRP A 44 30.35 8.12 2.46
N GLU A 45 29.46 9.10 2.64
CA GLU A 45 28.56 9.18 3.79
C GLU A 45 27.69 7.91 3.90
N ALA A 46 27.47 7.44 5.13
CA ALA A 46 26.73 6.21 5.40
C ALA A 46 25.21 6.45 5.36
N VAL A 47 24.70 6.94 4.22
CA VAL A 47 23.31 7.40 4.06
C VAL A 47 22.26 6.35 4.42
N GLY A 48 22.55 5.07 4.19
CA GLY A 48 21.65 3.97 4.56
C GLY A 48 21.50 3.82 6.07
N LEU A 49 22.59 4.01 6.83
CA LEU A 49 22.55 3.95 8.30
C LEU A 49 21.82 5.16 8.87
N VAL A 50 22.18 6.37 8.40
CA VAL A 50 21.54 7.62 8.82
C VAL A 50 20.04 7.59 8.54
N ALA A 51 19.64 7.18 7.33
CA ALA A 51 18.22 7.06 6.99
C ALA A 51 17.48 6.06 7.89
N ALA A 52 18.08 4.90 8.17
CA ALA A 52 17.47 3.90 9.04
C ALA A 52 17.28 4.43 10.48
N GLU A 53 18.28 5.12 11.02
CA GLU A 53 18.20 5.74 12.35
C GLU A 53 17.17 6.86 12.39
N SER A 54 17.22 7.81 11.45
CA SER A 54 16.30 8.94 11.38
C SER A 54 14.84 8.52 11.21
N MET A 55 14.57 7.39 10.54
CA MET A 55 13.22 6.83 10.45
C MET A 55 12.81 6.08 11.73
N SER A 56 13.75 5.42 12.41
CA SER A 56 13.47 4.59 13.58
C SER A 56 13.31 5.40 14.87
N GLU A 57 14.03 6.52 15.01
CA GLU A 57 13.94 7.37 16.20
C GLU A 57 12.53 7.89 16.46
N PRO A 58 11.82 8.51 15.49
CA PRO A 58 10.45 8.97 15.70
C PRO A 58 9.47 7.83 15.98
N ALA A 59 9.73 6.62 15.46
CA ALA A 59 8.86 5.47 15.70
C ALA A 59 8.75 5.13 17.19
N THR A 60 9.84 5.24 17.95
CA THR A 60 9.80 5.04 19.41
C THR A 60 8.91 6.07 20.11
N GLN A 61 8.86 7.30 19.60
CA GLN A 61 8.06 8.39 20.15
C GLN A 61 6.59 8.33 19.70
N ALA A 62 6.31 7.84 18.49
CA ALA A 62 4.96 7.69 17.94
C ALA A 62 4.09 6.75 18.80
N THR A 63 4.69 5.71 19.36
CA THR A 63 4.01 4.70 20.18
C THR A 63 3.34 5.32 21.43
N LEU A 64 3.81 6.48 21.89
CA LEU A 64 3.25 7.20 23.03
C LEU A 64 2.08 8.15 22.67
N ARG A 65 1.87 8.50 21.39
CA ARG A 65 0.89 9.52 20.95
C ARG A 65 -0.43 8.98 20.41
N THR A 66 -0.52 7.68 20.12
CA THR A 66 -1.66 7.06 19.40
C THR A 66 -2.97 6.93 20.18
N PHE A 67 -3.00 7.24 21.48
CA PHE A 67 -4.21 7.07 22.31
C PHE A 67 -5.20 8.25 22.27
N HIS A 68 -4.87 9.38 21.64
CA HIS A 68 -5.70 10.59 21.68
C HIS A 68 -6.53 10.88 20.41
N PHE A 69 -6.37 10.13 19.32
CA PHE A 69 -7.03 10.40 18.03
C PHE A 69 -8.27 9.53 17.73
N ALA A 70 -8.68 8.64 18.63
CA ALA A 70 -9.77 7.68 18.42
C ALA A 70 -11.19 8.27 18.27
N GLY A 71 -11.34 9.59 18.13
CA GLY A 71 -12.62 10.29 18.21
C GLY A 71 -13.17 10.89 16.91
N ALA A 72 -12.40 10.97 15.83
CA ALA A 72 -12.87 11.54 14.55
C ALA A 72 -13.17 10.43 13.54
N ALA A 73 -14.19 10.63 12.71
CA ALA A 73 -14.65 9.72 11.65
C ALA A 73 -13.63 9.48 10.51
N GLU A 74 -12.33 9.58 10.80
CA GLU A 74 -11.29 8.99 9.96
C GLU A 74 -11.36 7.47 10.13
N VAL A 75 -11.96 6.84 9.12
CA VAL A 75 -11.92 5.39 8.88
C VAL A 75 -10.55 4.87 9.30
N SER A 76 -10.52 3.93 10.23
CA SER A 76 -9.33 3.39 10.89
C SER A 76 -8.20 3.03 9.93
N VAL A 77 -7.38 4.00 9.54
CA VAL A 77 -6.15 3.78 8.80
C VAL A 77 -5.08 3.45 9.83
N THR A 78 -4.33 2.38 9.62
CA THR A 78 -3.10 2.13 10.38
C THR A 78 -2.19 3.35 10.23
N SER A 79 -1.99 4.09 11.32
CA SER A 79 -1.18 5.32 11.35
C SER A 79 0.11 5.10 12.14
N GLY A 80 1.16 5.81 11.78
CA GLY A 80 2.44 5.76 12.50
C GLY A 80 3.27 4.52 12.17
N VAL A 81 3.88 3.94 13.22
CA VAL A 81 4.88 2.87 13.12
C VAL A 81 4.33 1.60 12.51
N ASP A 82 3.11 1.21 12.88
CA ASP A 82 2.47 0.01 12.36
C ASP A 82 2.41 0.04 10.83
N ARG A 83 2.10 1.20 10.24
CA ARG A 83 2.04 1.35 8.80
C ARG A 83 3.43 1.31 8.16
N MET A 84 4.42 1.95 8.78
CA MET A 84 5.80 1.86 8.34
C MET A 84 6.29 0.41 8.32
N LEU A 85 5.97 -0.39 9.34
CA LEU A 85 6.31 -1.80 9.40
C LEU A 85 5.58 -2.62 8.33
N GLU A 86 4.28 -2.39 8.10
CA GLU A 86 3.55 -3.04 7.01
C GLU A 86 4.21 -2.80 5.63
N ILE A 87 4.76 -1.59 5.44
CA ILE A 87 5.48 -1.20 4.23
C ILE A 87 6.87 -1.84 4.18
N ALA A 88 7.67 -1.69 5.23
CA ALA A 88 9.02 -2.24 5.28
C ALA A 88 9.05 -3.79 5.14
N ASP A 89 8.04 -4.47 5.68
CA ASP A 89 7.90 -5.93 5.58
C ASP A 89 7.17 -6.40 4.31
N ALA A 90 6.79 -5.47 3.43
CA ALA A 90 6.07 -5.73 2.18
C ALA A 90 4.90 -6.72 2.38
N LEU A 91 4.06 -6.50 3.39
CA LEU A 91 2.99 -7.42 3.73
C LEU A 91 1.98 -7.56 2.59
N ARG A 92 1.68 -8.81 2.20
CA ARG A 92 0.68 -9.12 1.16
C ARG A 92 -0.75 -8.78 1.56
N LYS A 93 -1.03 -8.70 2.86
CA LYS A 93 -2.35 -8.37 3.41
C LYS A 93 -2.13 -7.33 4.49
N ILE A 94 -2.54 -6.11 4.19
CA ILE A 94 -2.51 -4.99 5.12
C ILE A 94 -3.72 -5.07 6.07
N LYS A 95 -3.60 -4.53 7.29
CA LYS A 95 -4.68 -4.61 8.29
C LYS A 95 -5.91 -3.80 7.85
N THR A 96 -5.67 -2.64 7.25
CA THR A 96 -6.72 -1.65 6.93
C THR A 96 -6.61 -1.17 5.48
N PRO A 97 -6.99 -2.03 4.50
CA PRO A 97 -6.99 -1.63 3.10
C PRO A 97 -8.02 -0.52 2.85
N SER A 98 -7.62 0.51 2.12
CA SER A 98 -8.47 1.63 1.75
C SER A 98 -8.12 2.18 0.37
N MET A 99 -9.13 2.69 -0.33
CA MET A 99 -8.94 3.45 -1.56
C MET A 99 -9.65 4.79 -1.48
N LYS A 100 -9.11 5.76 -2.20
CA LYS A 100 -9.78 7.02 -2.48
C LYS A 100 -10.03 7.12 -3.97
N ILE A 101 -11.30 7.05 -4.34
CA ILE A 101 -11.76 7.00 -5.73
C ILE A 101 -12.23 8.40 -6.10
N TYR A 102 -11.57 8.98 -7.10
CA TYR A 102 -11.98 10.25 -7.70
C TYR A 102 -12.96 9.97 -8.84
N LEU A 103 -13.97 10.83 -8.97
CA LEU A 103 -15.04 10.67 -9.95
C LEU A 103 -14.89 11.66 -11.11
N LYS A 104 -15.32 11.25 -12.30
CA LYS A 104 -15.43 12.14 -13.47
C LYS A 104 -16.74 12.94 -13.41
N GLU A 105 -16.79 14.06 -14.13
CA GLU A 105 -18.05 14.76 -14.37
C GLU A 105 -19.02 13.84 -15.15
N PRO A 106 -20.30 13.76 -14.78
CA PRO A 106 -21.06 14.62 -13.85
C PRO A 106 -21.08 14.17 -12.37
N TYR A 107 -20.55 13.00 -12.03
CA TYR A 107 -20.60 12.42 -10.66
C TYR A 107 -19.79 13.22 -9.63
N LYS A 108 -18.81 13.97 -10.11
CA LYS A 108 -17.94 14.85 -9.35
C LYS A 108 -18.67 15.94 -8.55
N SER A 109 -19.80 16.44 -9.05
CA SER A 109 -20.51 17.61 -8.52
C SER A 109 -21.89 17.28 -7.93
N ASP A 110 -22.37 16.05 -8.10
CA ASP A 110 -23.71 15.61 -7.72
C ASP A 110 -23.63 14.53 -6.64
N GLU A 111 -24.02 14.88 -5.42
CA GLU A 111 -23.99 13.99 -4.26
C GLU A 111 -24.88 12.76 -4.44
N GLY A 112 -26.05 12.93 -5.08
CA GLY A 112 -27.01 11.85 -5.28
C GLY A 112 -26.42 10.75 -6.16
N LYS A 113 -25.83 11.14 -7.29
CA LYS A 113 -25.17 10.21 -8.21
C LYS A 113 -23.91 9.58 -7.61
N ALA A 114 -23.13 10.34 -6.85
CA ALA A 114 -21.97 9.81 -6.15
C ALA A 114 -22.38 8.75 -5.12
N ARG A 115 -23.50 8.95 -4.41
CA ARG A 115 -24.04 7.99 -3.44
C ARG A 115 -24.58 6.73 -4.11
N GLU A 116 -25.32 6.86 -5.20
CA GLU A 116 -25.77 5.72 -6.01
C GLU A 116 -24.57 4.90 -6.50
N PHE A 117 -23.54 5.58 -7.00
CA PHE A 117 -22.32 4.91 -7.45
C PHE A 117 -21.57 4.24 -6.30
N ALA A 118 -21.48 4.86 -5.12
CA ALA A 118 -20.88 4.26 -3.93
C ALA A 118 -21.60 2.96 -3.52
N ILE A 119 -22.94 2.94 -3.55
CA ILE A 119 -23.74 1.74 -3.28
C ILE A 119 -23.42 0.65 -4.32
N SER A 120 -23.30 1.03 -5.60
CA SER A 120 -22.97 0.08 -6.68
C SER A 120 -21.56 -0.51 -6.59
N LEU A 121 -20.62 0.17 -5.93
CA LEU A 121 -19.24 -0.29 -5.71
C LEU A 121 -19.13 -1.30 -4.57
N GLN A 122 -20.00 -1.18 -3.57
CA GLN A 122 -19.94 -1.97 -2.35
C GLN A 122 -20.17 -3.47 -2.63
N GLU A 123 -19.18 -4.30 -2.31
CA GLU A 123 -19.32 -5.75 -2.35
C GLU A 123 -20.44 -6.16 -1.44
N THR A 124 -21.42 -6.82 -2.05
CA THR A 124 -22.55 -7.35 -1.31
C THR A 124 -22.52 -8.85 -1.44
N VAL A 125 -22.27 -9.50 -0.31
CA VAL A 125 -22.26 -10.95 -0.20
C VAL A 125 -23.63 -11.42 0.25
N LEU A 126 -24.05 -12.61 -0.18
CA LEU A 126 -25.36 -13.16 0.19
C LEU A 126 -25.54 -13.27 1.72
N SER A 127 -24.45 -13.49 2.48
CA SER A 127 -24.48 -13.47 3.95
C SER A 127 -24.91 -12.15 4.57
N ASP A 128 -24.74 -11.03 3.85
CA ASP A 128 -25.03 -9.70 4.38
C ASP A 128 -26.49 -9.32 4.16
N ILE A 129 -27.15 -9.94 3.18
CA ILE A 129 -28.54 -9.67 2.81
C ILE A 129 -29.48 -10.78 3.27
N ALA A 130 -28.98 -12.00 3.48
CA ALA A 130 -29.83 -13.15 3.74
C ALA A 130 -29.26 -14.10 4.79
N LYS A 131 -30.15 -14.62 5.63
CA LYS A 131 -29.84 -15.71 6.55
C LYS A 131 -30.04 -17.03 5.84
N ILE A 132 -28.97 -17.81 5.76
CA ILE A 132 -28.98 -19.12 5.12
C ILE A 132 -29.06 -20.19 6.21
N SER A 133 -30.15 -20.95 6.20
CA SER A 133 -30.33 -22.12 7.07
C SER A 133 -30.44 -23.39 6.23
N GLU A 134 -29.96 -24.51 6.78
CA GLU A 134 -30.00 -25.81 6.10
C GLU A 134 -30.79 -26.80 6.93
N ASP A 135 -31.68 -27.54 6.27
CA ASP A 135 -32.38 -28.67 6.85
C ASP A 135 -31.84 -29.97 6.24
N TYR A 136 -31.15 -30.74 7.06
CA TYR A 136 -30.55 -32.02 6.68
C TYR A 136 -31.58 -33.12 6.43
N PHE A 137 -32.74 -33.06 7.07
CA PHE A 137 -33.81 -34.06 6.92
C PHE A 137 -34.60 -33.80 5.64
N ALA A 138 -34.96 -32.54 5.39
CA ALA A 138 -35.67 -32.15 4.18
C ALA A 138 -34.76 -32.09 2.94
N LYS A 139 -33.43 -32.00 3.13
CA LYS A 139 -32.43 -31.69 2.09
C LYS A 139 -32.72 -30.37 1.39
N GLU A 140 -33.03 -29.35 2.19
CA GLU A 140 -33.45 -28.03 1.72
C GLU A 140 -32.54 -26.95 2.31
N ILE A 141 -32.23 -25.93 1.50
CA ILE A 141 -31.56 -24.72 1.96
C ILE A 141 -32.58 -23.60 1.89
N TYR A 142 -32.81 -22.96 3.04
CA TYR A 142 -33.70 -21.81 3.19
C TYR A 142 -32.85 -20.55 3.23
N ILE A 143 -33.19 -19.60 2.37
CA ILE A 143 -32.54 -18.29 2.29
C ILE A 143 -33.61 -17.25 2.62
N GLU A 144 -33.55 -16.72 3.84
CA GLU A 144 -34.44 -15.67 4.32
C GLU A 144 -33.81 -14.32 4.02
N PHE A 145 -34.45 -13.50 3.18
CA PHE A 145 -33.93 -12.20 2.78
C PHE A 145 -34.34 -11.11 3.76
N ASP A 146 -33.42 -10.21 4.11
CA ASP A 146 -33.72 -8.99 4.85
C ASP A 146 -34.13 -7.87 3.88
N GLU A 147 -35.40 -7.48 3.90
CA GLU A 147 -35.95 -6.45 3.02
C GLU A 147 -35.29 -5.09 3.22
N LYS A 148 -34.82 -4.76 4.44
CA LYS A 148 -34.17 -3.49 4.74
C LYS A 148 -32.79 -3.39 4.11
N GLU A 149 -32.02 -4.48 4.14
CA GLU A 149 -30.70 -4.54 3.50
C GLU A 149 -30.79 -4.56 1.98
N LEU A 150 -31.85 -5.15 1.42
CA LEU A 150 -32.14 -5.08 -0.02
C LEU A 150 -32.43 -3.65 -0.49
N GLU A 151 -33.28 -2.92 0.24
CA GLU A 151 -33.62 -1.52 -0.07
C GLU A 151 -32.42 -0.60 0.08
N ASN A 152 -31.65 -0.71 1.17
CA ASN A 152 -30.46 0.11 1.41
C ASN A 152 -29.40 -0.03 0.32
N ARG A 153 -29.35 -1.19 -0.35
CA ARG A 153 -28.39 -1.51 -1.40
C ARG A 153 -28.95 -1.37 -2.82
N GLY A 154 -30.23 -1.01 -2.95
CA GLY A 154 -30.90 -0.84 -4.24
C GLY A 154 -31.00 -2.11 -5.08
N LEU A 155 -31.03 -3.30 -4.45
CA LEU A 155 -31.05 -4.59 -5.14
C LEU A 155 -32.47 -5.16 -5.23
N THR A 156 -32.84 -5.66 -6.41
CA THR A 156 -34.13 -6.35 -6.59
C THR A 156 -34.00 -7.84 -6.28
N LYS A 157 -35.01 -8.42 -5.58
CA LYS A 157 -35.06 -9.85 -5.21
C LYS A 157 -34.82 -10.76 -6.44
N GLU A 158 -35.33 -10.38 -7.60
CA GLU A 158 -35.19 -11.13 -8.87
C GLU A 158 -33.74 -11.28 -9.36
N GLU A 159 -32.92 -10.22 -9.24
CA GLU A 159 -31.50 -10.27 -9.65
C GLU A 159 -30.68 -11.18 -8.75
N VAL A 160 -31.00 -11.19 -7.45
CA VAL A 160 -30.35 -12.04 -6.46
C VAL A 160 -30.70 -13.51 -6.71
N ILE A 161 -31.97 -13.82 -6.95
CA ILE A 161 -32.45 -15.17 -7.24
C ILE A 161 -31.76 -15.75 -8.49
N LYS A 162 -31.64 -14.98 -9.59
CA LYS A 162 -30.94 -15.44 -10.80
C LYS A 162 -29.49 -15.84 -10.52
N LYS A 163 -28.78 -15.10 -9.66
CA LYS A 163 -27.39 -15.39 -9.28
C LYS A 163 -27.28 -16.62 -8.37
N ILE A 164 -28.24 -16.80 -7.47
CA ILE A 164 -28.34 -18.00 -6.62
C ILE A 164 -28.61 -19.24 -7.47
N GLU A 165 -29.58 -19.19 -8.37
CA GLU A 165 -29.95 -20.31 -9.26
C GLU A 165 -28.80 -20.71 -10.19
N ALA A 166 -28.09 -19.73 -10.75
CA ALA A 166 -26.93 -19.97 -11.60
C ALA A 166 -25.80 -20.71 -10.85
N LYS A 167 -25.59 -20.38 -9.56
CA LYS A 167 -24.54 -21.01 -8.75
C LYS A 167 -24.96 -22.35 -8.15
N ALA A 168 -26.22 -22.48 -7.74
CA ALA A 168 -26.80 -23.72 -7.25
C ALA A 168 -27.08 -24.73 -8.38
N ARG A 169 -27.08 -24.27 -9.65
CA ARG A 169 -27.48 -25.04 -10.84
C ARG A 169 -28.85 -25.70 -10.68
N LYS A 170 -29.74 -25.08 -9.91
CA LYS A 170 -31.07 -25.58 -9.60
C LYS A 170 -32.04 -24.42 -9.41
N LYS A 171 -33.26 -24.58 -9.92
CA LYS A 171 -34.35 -23.63 -9.70
C LYS A 171 -34.89 -23.81 -8.29
N GLY A 172 -35.08 -22.71 -7.58
CA GLY A 172 -35.69 -22.70 -6.25
C GLY A 172 -37.17 -22.34 -6.32
N THR A 173 -37.85 -22.51 -5.19
CA THR A 173 -39.22 -22.03 -5.01
C THR A 173 -39.15 -20.73 -4.21
N ASP A 174 -39.68 -19.66 -4.78
CA ASP A 174 -39.83 -18.38 -4.09
C ASP A 174 -41.14 -18.39 -3.28
N ALA A 175 -41.01 -18.30 -1.96
CA ALA A 175 -42.12 -18.19 -1.01
C ALA A 175 -42.16 -16.79 -0.35
N GLY A 176 -41.81 -15.73 -1.09
CA GLY A 176 -41.96 -14.33 -0.70
C GLY A 176 -40.82 -13.81 0.19
N ASP A 177 -40.74 -14.31 1.42
CA ASP A 177 -39.70 -13.95 2.39
C ASP A 177 -38.56 -14.95 2.42
N VAL A 178 -38.84 -16.19 2.01
CA VAL A 178 -37.89 -17.30 2.04
C VAL A 178 -37.79 -17.93 0.66
N PHE A 179 -36.57 -18.00 0.15
CA PHE A 179 -36.25 -18.74 -1.06
C PHE A 179 -35.72 -20.12 -0.69
N VAL A 180 -36.36 -21.16 -1.23
CA VAL A 180 -36.07 -22.56 -0.87
C VAL A 180 -35.43 -23.28 -2.05
N LEU A 181 -34.22 -23.79 -1.84
CA LEU A 181 -33.57 -24.72 -2.76
C LEU A 181 -33.81 -26.14 -2.26
N SER A 182 -34.56 -26.92 -3.03
CA SER A 182 -34.95 -28.29 -2.66
C SER A 182 -34.22 -29.35 -3.46
N TRP A 183 -33.62 -30.33 -2.79
CA TRP A 183 -33.03 -31.53 -3.39
C TRP A 183 -33.75 -32.83 -3.01
N ARG A 184 -35.08 -32.75 -2.84
CA ARG A 184 -35.94 -33.93 -2.73
C ARG A 184 -35.80 -34.80 -3.98
N GLY A 185 -35.44 -36.07 -3.78
CA GLY A 185 -35.33 -37.09 -4.85
C GLY A 185 -33.92 -37.36 -5.40
N GLU A 186 -32.89 -36.59 -5.00
CA GLU A 186 -31.50 -36.82 -5.43
C GLU A 186 -30.62 -37.33 -4.27
N GLU A 187 -29.76 -38.33 -4.54
CA GLU A 187 -28.71 -38.80 -3.62
C GLU A 187 -27.54 -37.80 -3.61
N ILE A 188 -27.74 -36.68 -2.92
CA ILE A 188 -26.67 -35.72 -2.67
C ILE A 188 -26.03 -36.07 -1.33
N PRO A 189 -24.69 -36.32 -1.29
CA PRO A 189 -23.98 -36.47 -0.03
C PRO A 189 -24.13 -35.22 0.84
N LEU A 190 -24.39 -35.37 2.14
CA LEU A 190 -24.55 -34.25 3.08
C LEU A 190 -23.35 -33.27 3.06
N ALA A 191 -22.15 -33.79 2.79
CA ALA A 191 -20.94 -32.97 2.61
C ALA A 191 -21.03 -32.01 1.41
N LYS A 192 -21.75 -32.37 0.35
CA LYS A 192 -21.97 -31.53 -0.83
C LYS A 192 -22.99 -30.43 -0.57
N LEU A 193 -24.03 -30.70 0.23
CA LEU A 193 -24.97 -29.68 0.72
C LEU A 193 -24.26 -28.63 1.59
N ARG A 194 -23.43 -29.07 2.55
CA ARG A 194 -22.63 -28.16 3.38
C ARG A 194 -21.63 -27.33 2.56
N LYS A 195 -20.98 -27.93 1.55
CA LYS A 195 -20.10 -27.21 0.61
C LYS A 195 -20.88 -26.18 -0.21
N LEU A 196 -22.09 -26.51 -0.65
CA LEU A 196 -22.97 -25.59 -1.38
C LEU A 196 -23.42 -24.43 -0.49
N ARG A 197 -23.81 -24.70 0.76
CA ARG A 197 -24.11 -23.65 1.74
C ARG A 197 -22.93 -22.68 1.91
N ILE A 198 -21.72 -23.18 2.19
CA ILE A 198 -20.53 -22.34 2.35
C ILE A 198 -20.22 -21.54 1.05
N ALA A 199 -20.50 -22.13 -0.12
CA ALA A 199 -20.32 -21.46 -1.41
C ALA A 199 -21.37 -20.39 -1.71
N LEU A 200 -22.60 -20.58 -1.21
CA LEU A 200 -23.70 -19.61 -1.27
C LEU A 200 -23.47 -18.48 -0.27
N GLU A 201 -23.03 -18.76 0.95
CA GLU A 201 -22.63 -17.76 1.94
C GLU A 201 -21.52 -16.82 1.40
N LYS A 202 -20.64 -17.32 0.52
CA LYS A 202 -19.57 -16.52 -0.12
C LYS A 202 -19.94 -16.05 -1.53
N LEU A 203 -21.20 -16.16 -1.95
CA LEU A 203 -21.63 -15.70 -3.26
C LEU A 203 -21.72 -14.18 -3.26
N GLN A 204 -20.92 -13.57 -4.14
CA GLN A 204 -21.03 -12.16 -4.44
C GLN A 204 -22.28 -11.90 -5.28
N VAL A 205 -23.18 -11.08 -4.74
CA VAL A 205 -24.45 -10.71 -5.37
C VAL A 205 -24.28 -9.45 -6.21
N SER A 206 -23.55 -8.43 -5.74
CA SER A 206 -23.27 -7.20 -6.49
C SER A 206 -21.98 -6.55 -5.99
N GLY A 207 -21.57 -5.45 -6.64
CA GLY A 207 -20.40 -4.68 -6.25
C GLY A 207 -19.09 -5.14 -6.85
N VAL A 208 -18.01 -4.50 -6.41
CA VAL A 208 -16.64 -4.87 -6.75
C VAL A 208 -16.06 -5.71 -5.63
N LYS A 209 -15.57 -6.91 -5.96
CA LYS A 209 -15.00 -7.85 -4.99
C LYS A 209 -13.90 -7.19 -4.16
N GLY A 210 -13.95 -7.34 -2.84
CA GLY A 210 -12.94 -6.84 -1.92
C GLY A 210 -13.25 -5.46 -1.32
N ILE A 211 -14.26 -4.74 -1.81
CA ILE A 211 -14.68 -3.44 -1.28
C ILE A 211 -15.86 -3.64 -0.33
N ARG A 212 -15.64 -3.57 0.99
CA ARG A 212 -16.70 -3.84 1.98
C ARG A 212 -17.62 -2.66 2.25
N PHE A 213 -17.05 -1.45 2.28
CA PHE A 213 -17.78 -0.23 2.55
C PHE A 213 -17.29 0.87 1.62
N ALA A 214 -18.21 1.72 1.16
CA ALA A 214 -17.92 2.90 0.36
C ALA A 214 -18.66 4.10 0.95
N LEU A 215 -17.92 5.14 1.34
CA LEU A 215 -18.45 6.37 1.92
C LEU A 215 -18.14 7.53 1.00
N VAL A 216 -19.15 8.34 0.71
CA VAL A 216 -18.97 9.59 -0.05
C VAL A 216 -18.43 10.65 0.92
N GLY A 217 -17.26 11.18 0.61
CA GLY A 217 -16.66 12.35 1.25
C GLY A 217 -16.66 13.54 0.31
N LYS A 218 -16.46 14.74 0.87
CA LYS A 218 -16.28 15.97 0.10
C LYS A 218 -14.86 16.50 0.33
N GLU A 219 -14.08 16.63 -0.74
CA GLU A 219 -12.77 17.28 -0.73
C GLU A 219 -12.83 18.57 -1.55
N GLY A 220 -12.79 19.72 -0.87
CA GLY A 220 -13.01 21.01 -1.52
C GLY A 220 -14.41 21.10 -2.11
N ASP A 221 -14.50 21.27 -3.43
CA ASP A 221 -15.76 21.34 -4.18
C ASP A 221 -16.11 20.04 -4.93
N GLU A 222 -15.36 18.96 -4.70
CA GLU A 222 -15.53 17.67 -5.40
C GLU A 222 -15.98 16.57 -4.44
N PHE A 223 -16.88 15.69 -4.90
CA PHE A 223 -17.23 14.47 -4.18
C PHE A 223 -16.24 13.34 -4.52
N VAL A 224 -15.73 12.69 -3.47
CA VAL A 224 -14.79 11.57 -3.56
C VAL A 224 -15.36 10.37 -2.80
N ILE A 225 -15.03 9.16 -3.23
CA ILE A 225 -15.48 7.94 -2.53
C ILE A 225 -14.30 7.33 -1.78
N ASN A 226 -14.42 7.23 -0.47
CA ASN A 226 -13.46 6.52 0.37
C ASN A 226 -13.97 5.10 0.61
N THR A 227 -13.17 4.10 0.29
CA THR A 227 -13.55 2.70 0.46
C THR A 227 -12.78 2.04 1.59
N SER A 228 -13.43 1.11 2.28
CA SER A 228 -12.77 0.10 3.12
C SER A 228 -12.65 -1.18 2.29
N GLY A 229 -11.42 -1.58 2.00
CA GLY A 229 -11.10 -2.60 1.02
C GLY A 229 -10.56 -2.02 -0.29
N THR A 230 -9.80 -2.86 -1.00
CA THR A 230 -9.03 -2.48 -2.19
C THR A 230 -9.32 -3.45 -3.34
N ASN A 231 -9.58 -2.89 -4.52
CA ASN A 231 -9.59 -3.61 -5.81
C ASN A 231 -9.37 -2.62 -6.96
N LEU A 232 -8.19 -2.01 -6.99
CA LEU A 232 -7.79 -1.00 -7.97
C LEU A 232 -7.98 -1.48 -9.42
N ARG A 233 -7.65 -2.73 -9.74
CA ARG A 233 -7.78 -3.26 -11.11
C ARG A 233 -9.23 -3.27 -11.61
N ALA A 234 -10.20 -3.55 -10.74
CA ALA A 234 -11.61 -3.52 -11.12
C ALA A 234 -12.14 -2.10 -11.16
N VAL A 235 -11.77 -1.28 -10.17
CA VAL A 235 -12.21 0.12 -10.05
C VAL A 235 -11.75 0.97 -11.25
N LEU A 236 -10.50 0.81 -11.71
CA LEU A 236 -9.96 1.57 -12.85
C LEU A 236 -10.63 1.25 -14.19
N LYS A 237 -11.39 0.15 -14.30
CA LYS A 237 -12.13 -0.21 -15.53
C LYS A 237 -13.48 0.50 -15.63
N LEU A 238 -13.98 1.06 -14.54
CA LEU A 238 -15.25 1.76 -14.49
C LEU A 238 -15.11 3.13 -15.18
N LYS A 239 -16.11 3.51 -15.99
CA LYS A 239 -16.03 4.71 -16.83
C LYS A 239 -16.20 6.00 -16.02
N GLU A 240 -16.92 5.88 -14.92
CA GLU A 240 -17.29 6.92 -13.97
C GLU A 240 -16.09 7.35 -13.11
N VAL A 241 -15.09 6.46 -12.98
CA VAL A 241 -13.90 6.68 -12.17
C VAL A 241 -12.84 7.46 -12.94
N ASP A 242 -12.22 8.41 -12.24
CA ASP A 242 -11.01 9.10 -12.68
C ASP A 242 -9.77 8.24 -12.41
N HIS A 243 -9.35 7.52 -13.45
CA HIS A 243 -8.17 6.66 -13.40
C HIS A 243 -6.85 7.41 -13.22
N THR A 244 -6.81 8.75 -13.37
CA THR A 244 -5.57 9.53 -13.24
C THR A 244 -5.26 9.96 -11.80
N ARG A 245 -6.29 10.03 -10.95
CA ARG A 245 -6.18 10.52 -9.56
C ARG A 245 -6.53 9.48 -8.51
N THR A 246 -7.21 8.39 -8.88
CA THR A 246 -7.61 7.34 -7.94
C THR A 246 -6.41 6.73 -7.21
N TYR A 247 -6.55 6.60 -5.90
CA TYR A 247 -5.50 6.22 -4.95
C TYR A 247 -5.85 4.91 -4.24
N SER A 248 -4.87 4.05 -4.01
CA SER A 248 -5.00 2.82 -3.20
C SER A 248 -3.79 2.73 -2.27
N ASN A 249 -4.03 2.37 -1.01
CA ASN A 249 -2.95 2.15 -0.04
C ASN A 249 -2.31 0.75 -0.14
N ASP A 250 -2.83 -0.15 -0.98
CA ASP A 250 -2.22 -1.46 -1.19
C ASP A 250 -1.12 -1.38 -2.25
N ILE A 251 0.14 -1.37 -1.79
CA ILE A 251 1.33 -1.22 -2.64
C ILE A 251 1.50 -2.40 -3.60
N HIS A 252 1.18 -3.64 -3.18
CA HIS A 252 1.26 -4.81 -4.04
C HIS A 252 0.25 -4.72 -5.18
N GLU A 253 -0.95 -4.24 -4.87
CA GLU A 253 -1.97 -4.00 -5.88
C GLU A 253 -1.56 -2.89 -6.85
N VAL A 254 -1.02 -1.78 -6.35
CA VAL A 254 -0.52 -0.67 -7.18
C VAL A 254 0.61 -1.16 -8.10
N ALA A 255 1.57 -1.92 -7.57
CA ALA A 255 2.65 -2.52 -8.36
C ALA A 255 2.11 -3.40 -9.50
N ALA A 256 1.07 -4.20 -9.20
CA ALA A 256 0.45 -5.09 -10.17
C ALA A 256 -0.44 -4.38 -11.20
N ALA A 257 -1.03 -3.23 -10.86
CA ALA A 257 -1.95 -2.49 -11.73
C ALA A 257 -1.27 -1.40 -12.56
N LEU A 258 -0.36 -0.63 -11.95
CA LEU A 258 0.25 0.57 -12.52
C LEU A 258 1.76 0.44 -12.73
N GLY A 259 2.41 -0.55 -12.11
CA GLY A 259 3.84 -0.81 -12.26
C GLY A 259 4.69 -0.38 -11.06
N ILE A 260 5.99 -0.65 -11.14
CA ILE A 260 6.91 -0.51 -10.01
C ILE A 260 7.21 0.94 -9.64
N GLU A 261 7.34 1.85 -10.61
CA GLU A 261 7.54 3.27 -10.31
C GLU A 261 6.32 3.89 -9.61
N ALA A 262 5.11 3.45 -9.97
CA ALA A 262 3.90 3.86 -9.25
C ALA A 262 3.91 3.32 -7.81
N ALA A 263 4.36 2.08 -7.60
CA ALA A 263 4.52 1.51 -6.28
C ALA A 263 5.61 2.23 -5.46
N ARG A 264 6.74 2.60 -6.08
CA ARG A 264 7.83 3.37 -5.46
C ARG A 264 7.33 4.73 -4.99
N TYR A 265 6.61 5.46 -5.84
CA TYR A 265 5.96 6.70 -5.46
C TYR A 265 4.94 6.50 -4.33
N MET A 266 4.13 5.43 -4.41
CA MET A 266 3.15 5.10 -3.38
C MET A 266 3.79 4.83 -2.02
N ILE A 267 4.93 4.13 -1.98
CA ILE A 267 5.69 3.89 -0.75
C ILE A 267 6.09 5.23 -0.10
N ILE A 268 6.60 6.17 -0.90
CA ILE A 268 7.02 7.49 -0.40
C ILE A 268 5.82 8.26 0.18
N GLU A 269 4.71 8.31 -0.55
CA GLU A 269 3.49 9.01 -0.10
C GLU A 269 2.88 8.37 1.14
N GLU A 270 2.85 7.04 1.22
CA GLU A 270 2.35 6.30 2.38
C GLU A 270 3.25 6.47 3.60
N LEU A 271 4.58 6.46 3.44
CA LEU A 271 5.51 6.76 4.53
C LEU A 271 5.33 8.20 5.01
N LYS A 272 5.21 9.17 4.09
CA LYS A 272 4.96 10.57 4.44
C LYS A 272 3.66 10.72 5.24
N LYS A 273 2.58 10.04 4.83
CA LYS A 273 1.30 10.03 5.55
C LYS A 273 1.41 9.34 6.91
N ALA A 274 2.15 8.23 7.00
CA ALA A 274 2.34 7.49 8.23
C ALA A 274 3.11 8.29 9.30
N TYR A 275 4.14 9.04 8.87
CA TYR A 275 4.93 9.88 9.77
C TYR A 275 4.26 11.24 10.06
N GLY A 276 3.37 11.73 9.19
CA GLY A 276 2.57 12.93 9.43
C GLY A 276 3.43 14.16 9.74
N ASP A 277 3.28 14.70 10.95
CA ASP A 277 4.03 15.88 11.43
C ASP A 277 5.42 15.55 12.00
N MET A 278 5.86 14.28 11.94
CA MET A 278 7.22 13.91 12.36
C MET A 278 8.24 14.45 11.37
N ASP A 279 9.30 15.06 11.90
CA ASP A 279 10.34 15.73 11.12
C ASP A 279 11.34 14.71 10.56
N VAL A 280 10.94 13.98 9.52
CA VAL A 280 11.81 13.09 8.75
C VAL A 280 11.90 13.59 7.31
N ASP A 281 13.12 13.82 6.83
CA ASP A 281 13.34 14.29 5.47
C ASP A 281 12.91 13.25 4.43
N LEU A 282 12.22 13.71 3.38
CA LEU A 282 11.71 12.90 2.27
C LEU A 282 12.79 12.06 1.58
N ARG A 283 14.06 12.49 1.62
CA ARG A 283 15.20 11.76 1.04
C ARG A 283 15.39 10.40 1.71
N HIS A 284 15.12 10.28 3.00
CA HIS A 284 15.20 8.99 3.71
C HIS A 284 14.10 8.03 3.25
N PHE A 285 12.86 8.53 3.09
CA PHE A 285 11.77 7.73 2.52
C PHE A 285 12.03 7.35 1.07
N SER A 286 12.63 8.25 0.28
CA SER A 286 13.01 7.98 -1.10
C SER A 286 14.05 6.87 -1.18
N LEU A 287 15.09 6.92 -0.33
CA LEU A 287 16.12 5.89 -0.25
C LEU A 287 15.52 4.52 0.11
N LEU A 288 14.59 4.48 1.08
CA LEU A 288 13.90 3.25 1.44
C LEU A 288 13.02 2.74 0.30
N ALA A 289 12.25 3.60 -0.36
CA ALA A 289 11.40 3.22 -1.49
C ALA A 289 12.21 2.66 -2.66
N ASP A 290 13.35 3.28 -2.98
CA ASP A 290 14.27 2.81 -4.01
C ASP A 290 14.83 1.43 -3.64
N LEU A 291 15.22 1.23 -2.38
CA LEU A 291 15.70 -0.06 -1.89
C LEU A 291 14.63 -1.17 -1.99
N LEU A 292 13.40 -0.86 -1.58
CA LEU A 292 12.26 -1.80 -1.59
C LEU A 292 11.80 -2.20 -3.01
N THR A 293 12.19 -1.43 -4.02
CA THR A 293 11.75 -1.62 -5.42
C THR A 293 12.89 -1.91 -6.40
N TYR A 294 14.13 -2.02 -5.89
CA TYR A 294 15.36 -2.13 -6.68
C TYR A 294 15.37 -3.29 -7.69
N GLU A 295 14.87 -4.47 -7.30
CA GLU A 295 14.87 -5.68 -8.14
C GLU A 295 13.74 -5.71 -9.19
N GLY A 296 12.95 -4.64 -9.32
CA GLY A 296 11.79 -4.59 -10.21
C GLY A 296 10.54 -5.28 -9.64
N TYR A 297 10.50 -5.52 -8.34
CA TYR A 297 9.31 -5.90 -7.58
C TYR A 297 9.43 -5.35 -6.16
N TYR A 298 8.29 -5.25 -5.47
CA TYR A 298 8.21 -4.79 -4.09
C TYR A 298 8.60 -5.90 -3.11
N GLU A 299 9.69 -5.71 -2.39
CA GLU A 299 10.30 -6.73 -1.52
C GLU A 299 10.48 -6.23 -0.08
N ALA A 300 10.34 -7.15 0.89
CA ALA A 300 10.54 -6.87 2.30
C ALA A 300 12.03 -6.61 2.64
N VAL A 301 12.29 -5.74 3.62
CA VAL A 301 13.65 -5.48 4.12
C VAL A 301 14.24 -6.71 4.84
N GLY A 302 13.39 -7.46 5.54
CA GLY A 302 13.81 -8.55 6.43
C GLY A 302 14.34 -9.81 5.75
N ARG A 303 14.41 -10.89 6.53
CA ARG A 303 15.02 -12.18 6.16
C ARG A 303 14.50 -12.76 4.85
N THR A 304 13.21 -12.64 4.57
CA THR A 304 12.60 -13.22 3.36
C THR A 304 12.82 -12.38 2.11
N GLY A 305 13.44 -11.22 2.23
CA GLY A 305 13.72 -10.32 1.12
C GLY A 305 15.16 -9.84 1.11
N ILE A 306 15.34 -8.51 1.16
CA ILE A 306 16.62 -7.84 0.88
C ILE A 306 17.75 -8.35 1.80
N ALA A 307 17.51 -8.49 3.11
CA ALA A 307 18.55 -8.94 4.03
C ALA A 307 19.00 -10.39 3.77
N GLY A 308 18.05 -11.30 3.45
CA GLY A 308 18.36 -12.71 3.17
C GLY A 308 18.98 -12.97 1.80
N LYS A 309 18.88 -12.01 0.88
CA LYS A 309 19.48 -12.07 -0.47
C LYS A 309 20.81 -11.33 -0.59
N LYS A 310 21.34 -10.76 0.50
CA LYS A 310 22.67 -10.12 0.48
C LYS A 310 23.72 -11.10 -0.04
N GLY A 311 24.60 -10.61 -0.92
CA GLY A 311 25.64 -11.45 -1.52
C GLY A 311 26.68 -11.99 -0.53
N SER A 312 26.87 -11.35 0.63
CA SER A 312 27.79 -11.84 1.67
C SER A 312 27.13 -12.91 2.53
N VAL A 313 27.82 -14.05 2.69
CA VAL A 313 27.42 -15.14 3.59
C VAL A 313 27.49 -14.66 5.04
N PHE A 314 28.55 -13.94 5.40
CA PHE A 314 28.71 -13.41 6.76
C PHE A 314 27.63 -12.38 7.10
N ALA A 315 27.27 -11.51 6.16
CA ALA A 315 26.21 -10.53 6.37
C ALA A 315 24.84 -11.19 6.58
N ARG A 316 24.51 -12.26 5.83
CA ARG A 316 23.28 -13.04 6.03
C ARG A 316 23.29 -13.77 7.36
N ALA A 317 24.37 -14.50 7.65
CA ALA A 317 24.50 -15.32 8.85
C ALA A 317 24.53 -14.51 10.16
N ALA A 318 25.07 -13.29 10.13
CA ALA A 318 25.07 -12.38 11.28
C ALA A 318 23.72 -11.69 11.51
N PHE A 319 22.85 -11.63 10.50
CA PHE A 319 21.53 -11.04 10.62
C PHE A 319 20.52 -12.02 11.24
N GLU A 320 20.37 -13.22 10.66
CA GLU A 320 19.47 -14.27 11.17
C GLU A 320 19.84 -15.66 10.57
N GLU A 321 19.27 -16.76 11.09
CA GLU A 321 19.44 -18.13 10.55
C GLU A 321 20.91 -18.58 10.32
N THR A 322 21.82 -18.21 11.21
CA THR A 322 23.28 -18.41 11.08
C THR A 322 23.68 -19.81 10.59
N GLY A 323 23.21 -20.86 11.26
CA GLY A 323 23.59 -22.24 10.94
C GLY A 323 23.14 -22.68 9.55
N LYS A 324 21.97 -22.23 9.10
CA LYS A 324 21.42 -22.56 7.78
C LYS A 324 22.24 -21.89 6.68
N HIS A 325 22.49 -20.58 6.78
CA HIS A 325 23.27 -19.85 5.78
C HIS A 325 24.69 -20.39 5.64
N LEU A 326 25.36 -20.71 6.75
CA LEU A 326 26.70 -21.29 6.69
C LEU A 326 26.72 -22.70 6.09
N THR A 327 25.71 -23.52 6.40
CA THR A 327 25.60 -24.88 5.84
C THR A 327 25.30 -24.82 4.34
N GLU A 328 24.37 -23.98 3.91
CA GLU A 328 24.06 -23.77 2.49
C GLU A 328 25.29 -23.26 1.73
N ALA A 329 25.98 -22.24 2.27
CA ALA A 329 27.20 -21.72 1.67
C ALA A 329 28.29 -22.79 1.52
N ALA A 330 28.47 -23.64 2.53
CA ALA A 330 29.43 -24.75 2.46
C ALA A 330 29.04 -25.81 1.43
N LEU A 331 27.75 -26.11 1.28
CA LEU A 331 27.24 -27.06 0.29
C LEU A 331 27.40 -26.56 -1.15
N TRP A 332 27.14 -25.26 -1.37
CA TRP A 332 27.22 -24.63 -2.70
C TRP A 332 28.62 -24.11 -3.05
N GLY A 333 29.56 -24.11 -2.09
CA GLY A 333 30.90 -23.57 -2.28
C GLY A 333 30.89 -22.04 -2.49
N GLU A 334 30.03 -21.33 -1.77
CA GLU A 334 29.95 -19.87 -1.87
C GLU A 334 31.23 -19.20 -1.33
N GLU A 335 31.69 -18.17 -2.03
CA GLU A 335 32.87 -17.39 -1.65
C GLU A 335 32.48 -16.08 -0.96
N GLU A 336 33.24 -15.69 0.07
CA GLU A 336 33.07 -14.42 0.76
C GLU A 336 34.07 -13.38 0.24
N HIS A 337 33.58 -12.22 -0.19
CA HIS A 337 34.38 -11.18 -0.85
C HIS A 337 34.61 -9.93 0.01
N LEU A 338 34.07 -9.86 1.23
CA LEU A 338 34.37 -8.79 2.19
C LEU A 338 34.12 -7.38 1.62
N LYS A 339 32.95 -7.19 0.98
CA LYS A 339 32.63 -5.93 0.28
C LYS A 339 31.84 -4.95 1.14
N GLY A 340 30.94 -5.45 1.97
CA GLY A 340 30.05 -4.70 2.85
C GLY A 340 30.63 -4.41 4.23
N VAL A 341 29.82 -3.74 5.04
CA VAL A 341 30.23 -3.22 6.36
C VAL A 341 30.32 -4.34 7.39
N VAL A 342 29.32 -5.23 7.42
CA VAL A 342 29.18 -6.26 8.47
C VAL A 342 30.32 -7.27 8.39
N GLU A 343 30.60 -7.77 7.20
CA GLU A 343 31.61 -8.79 7.00
C GLU A 343 33.04 -8.27 7.27
N ASN A 344 33.36 -7.02 6.90
CA ASN A 344 34.63 -6.39 7.27
C ASN A 344 34.77 -6.21 8.78
N LEU A 345 33.69 -5.81 9.46
CA LEU A 345 33.69 -5.66 10.92
C LEU A 345 33.94 -6.99 11.63
N ILE A 346 33.31 -8.07 11.17
CA ILE A 346 33.47 -9.42 11.74
C ILE A 346 34.93 -9.89 11.66
N VAL A 347 35.60 -9.66 10.52
CA VAL A 347 36.99 -10.10 10.32
C VAL A 347 38.03 -9.11 10.84
N GLY A 348 37.61 -7.95 11.38
CA GLY A 348 38.50 -6.91 11.91
C GLY A 348 39.17 -6.04 10.84
N LEU A 349 38.57 -5.92 9.66
CA LEU A 349 39.03 -5.01 8.60
C LEU A 349 38.33 -3.64 8.65
N PRO A 350 38.96 -2.57 8.16
CA PRO A 350 38.31 -1.27 8.01
C PRO A 350 37.08 -1.34 7.11
N VAL A 351 35.99 -0.70 7.53
CA VAL A 351 34.75 -0.64 6.74
C VAL A 351 34.88 0.30 5.54
N LYS A 352 34.22 -0.02 4.43
CA LYS A 352 34.28 0.73 3.17
C LYS A 352 33.24 1.86 3.11
N VAL A 353 33.15 2.65 4.19
CA VAL A 353 32.30 3.84 4.31
C VAL A 353 33.05 4.92 5.09
N GLY A 354 32.68 6.19 4.91
CA GLY A 354 33.34 7.33 5.56
C GLY A 354 34.85 7.37 5.28
N THR A 355 35.66 7.50 6.34
CA THR A 355 37.13 7.63 6.23
C THR A 355 37.82 6.39 5.65
N GLY A 356 37.19 5.22 5.72
CA GLY A 356 37.74 3.98 5.16
C GLY A 356 37.81 3.96 3.62
N MET A 357 37.15 4.91 2.95
CA MET A 357 37.20 5.07 1.49
C MET A 357 38.34 5.99 1.01
N VAL A 358 38.90 6.80 1.90
CA VAL A 358 39.94 7.78 1.53
C VAL A 358 41.30 7.08 1.47
N LYS A 359 41.99 7.24 0.33
CA LYS A 359 43.37 6.76 0.15
C LYS A 359 44.32 7.95 0.14
N LEU A 360 45.31 7.92 1.03
CA LEU A 360 46.35 8.94 1.09
C LEU A 360 47.55 8.51 0.27
N VAL A 361 48.11 9.46 -0.48
CA VAL A 361 49.38 9.28 -1.18
C VAL A 361 50.28 10.43 -0.74
N MET A 362 51.43 10.10 -0.17
CA MET A 362 52.45 11.07 0.23
C MET A 362 53.70 10.85 -0.62
N LYS A 363 54.17 11.91 -1.29
CA LYS A 363 55.49 11.88 -1.91
C LYS A 363 56.53 12.07 -0.80
N LEU A 364 57.36 11.05 -0.59
CA LEU A 364 58.57 11.21 0.23
C LEU A 364 59.58 12.01 -0.60
N GLY A 365 60.18 13.04 0.00
CA GLY A 365 61.17 13.90 -0.67
C GLY A 365 62.34 13.10 -1.20
N ASP A 366 62.93 13.57 -2.30
CA ASP A 366 64.06 12.92 -2.99
C ASP A 366 65.32 12.81 -2.10
#